data_AF-A0A9P1C0C6-F1
#
_entry.id   AF-A0A9P1C0C6-F1
#
_cell.length_a   1.000
_cell.length_b   1.000
_cell.length_c   1.000
_cell.angle_alpha   90.00
_cell.angle_beta   90.00
_cell.angle_gamma   90.00
#
_symmetry.space_group_name_H-M   'P 1'
#
loop_
_entity.id
_entity.type
_entity.pdbx_description
1 polymer ?
#
loop_
_entity_poly.entity_id
_entity_poly.type
_entity_poly.pdbx_seq_one_letter_code
_entity_poly.pdbx_strand_id
1 'polypeptide(L)'
;MLRALLGAVAVAVVAGAQAAKGSPLIQALESAPAEDEARSILEPHLQDMKSMEKEAVELVVMRQWWALAREIVSKSHEQKVDLSFSVRKAVRSLKDEADELLRTLNPNYGMAQQVSPAFQWAQNDTSIFLTIKYTVRWNAPGALEVTDPSVNMTGNVFNFSGLGKHSNNKYKYFLSINLFDNIEAQLSSWSAASVGKLSVTLRKRWARKWPRLLGDKKTKVNNMHLWMEMQEKLDGSLSGFSSVSNSPVTCAAGGKLYCVATDTCKKSENCSQCPGKTEANEEAHLCAGKPSEKASLSFQDADMDEHQLSGEVKIHKARNDFDVDTYAVYWGKSDFAKLETSQGEEMLLGEVSALSNDLDLQIPQNSPIPEGATHLLVFSRNEYGEYSSPGSLLLRDAALPKAKPSGLSFEDEDGGKDLVKGRITILRAADEEKISEYSLHWGRSPTRKTTQNSFISTVKKEEGKDVSYWLSSQKPPDGATHLLAFSKNDFGELPSPVSFQVVDKTKPCVSRGEDSCPQGVQVTVDENPEPKQAKVKVTVTPAKSEEKIEKYRIFWGKKSCGDDVSSSSKNGHIRDVRKEEPLEVELAGPVPEGSGHILVFSSSPNLGESDFCVSAPFQDDQSAPKAEKEL
;
A
#
# COMPACT_ATOMS: atom_id res chain seq x y z
N MET A 1 23.41 25.52 71.66
CA MET A 1 24.07 24.37 72.30
C MET A 1 23.74 23.13 71.47
N LEU A 2 24.41 22.88 70.34
CA LEU A 2 25.76 22.33 70.15
C LEU A 2 26.02 21.00 70.87
N ARG A 3 25.87 19.90 70.12
CA ARG A 3 26.61 18.61 70.21
C ARG A 3 26.36 17.90 68.85
N ALA A 4 27.16 18.17 67.83
CA ALA A 4 28.47 17.56 67.53
C ALA A 4 28.38 16.03 67.32
N LEU A 5 28.07 15.65 66.08
CA LEU A 5 28.38 14.33 65.50
C LEU A 5 29.09 14.62 64.17
N LEU A 6 30.42 14.78 64.26
CA LEU A 6 31.31 14.75 63.09
C LEU A 6 31.37 13.30 62.61
N GLY A 7 30.55 12.98 61.61
CA GLY A 7 30.74 11.79 60.78
C GLY A 7 31.86 12.07 59.79
N ALA A 8 33.06 11.59 60.09
CA ALA A 8 34.17 11.58 59.16
C ALA A 8 33.81 10.69 57.97
N VAL A 9 33.42 11.30 56.85
CA VAL A 9 33.42 10.62 55.56
C VAL A 9 34.88 10.48 55.17
N ALA A 10 35.46 9.33 55.50
CA ALA A 10 36.69 8.87 54.90
C ALA A 10 36.47 8.86 53.39
N VAL A 11 37.05 9.84 52.70
CA VAL A 11 37.31 9.72 51.28
C VAL A 11 38.25 8.55 51.18
N ALA A 12 37.71 7.39 50.83
CA ALA A 12 38.50 6.31 50.26
C ALA A 12 39.12 6.90 49.00
N VAL A 13 40.32 7.46 49.15
CA VAL A 13 41.27 7.53 48.05
C VAL A 13 41.38 6.09 47.63
N VAL A 14 40.70 5.72 46.54
CA VAL A 14 41.08 4.56 45.77
C VAL A 14 42.46 4.93 45.26
N ALA A 15 43.45 4.68 46.11
CA ALA A 15 44.80 4.42 45.69
C ALA A 15 44.64 3.17 44.83
N GLY A 16 44.40 3.41 43.54
CA GLY A 16 44.73 2.44 42.53
C GLY A 16 46.21 2.19 42.69
N ALA A 17 46.56 1.22 43.52
CA ALA A 17 47.85 0.59 43.55
C ALA A 17 47.97 -0.22 42.24
N GLN A 18 48.04 0.49 41.12
CA GLN A 18 48.75 0.01 39.96
C GLN A 18 50.20 0.35 40.25
N ALA A 19 50.92 -0.65 40.76
CA ALA A 19 52.38 -0.63 40.81
C ALA A 19 52.88 -0.22 39.41
N ALA A 20 53.37 1.01 39.30
CA ALA A 20 53.97 1.55 38.10
C ALA A 20 55.20 0.69 37.77
N LYS A 21 55.09 -0.17 36.75
CA LYS A 21 56.27 -0.62 36.01
C LYS A 21 56.73 0.52 35.10
N GLY A 22 57.17 1.62 35.72
CA GLY A 22 57.92 2.66 35.02
C GLY A 22 59.32 2.14 34.67
N SER A 23 59.87 2.61 33.56
CA SER A 23 61.27 2.30 33.22
C SER A 23 62.21 2.80 34.32
N PRO A 24 63.44 2.26 34.43
CA PRO A 24 64.45 2.75 35.37
C PRO A 24 64.71 4.26 35.24
N LEU A 25 64.56 4.80 34.02
CA LEU A 25 64.69 6.23 33.73
C LEU A 25 63.58 7.05 34.40
N ILE A 26 62.32 6.62 34.28
CA ILE A 26 61.18 7.31 34.91
C ILE A 26 61.29 7.28 36.43
N GLN A 27 61.69 6.14 37.02
CA GLN A 27 61.88 6.02 38.47
C GLN A 27 63.01 6.92 38.99
N ALA A 28 64.12 7.02 38.25
CA ALA A 28 65.19 7.95 38.57
C ALA A 28 64.72 9.41 38.50
N LEU A 29 63.95 9.77 37.47
CA LEU A 29 63.39 11.12 37.33
C LEU A 29 62.35 11.46 38.40
N GLU A 30 61.50 10.52 38.79
CA GLU A 30 60.50 10.74 39.84
C GLU A 30 61.14 11.01 41.21
N SER A 31 62.31 10.42 41.46
CA SER A 31 63.08 10.59 42.69
C SER A 31 64.00 11.81 42.69
N ALA A 32 64.17 12.48 41.53
CA ALA A 32 64.97 13.70 41.44
C ALA A 32 64.29 14.86 42.20
N PRO A 33 64.97 15.46 43.20
CA PRO A 33 64.44 16.55 44.02
C PRO A 33 64.50 17.92 43.32
N ALA A 34 65.41 18.09 42.37
CA ALA A 34 65.67 19.35 41.70
C ALA A 34 65.94 19.16 40.19
N GLU A 35 65.76 20.24 39.44
CA GLU A 35 65.94 20.28 37.99
C GLU A 35 67.36 19.91 37.55
N ASP A 36 68.38 20.30 38.32
CA ASP A 36 69.79 19.99 38.00
C ASP A 36 70.13 18.49 38.11
N GLU A 37 69.49 17.79 39.06
CA GLU A 37 69.64 16.34 39.21
C GLU A 37 68.89 15.60 38.10
N ALA A 38 67.68 16.07 37.76
CA ALA A 38 66.93 15.55 36.63
C ALA A 38 67.67 15.74 35.30
N ARG A 39 68.33 16.89 35.11
CA ARG A 39 69.20 17.13 33.96
C ARG A 39 70.35 16.13 33.92
N SER A 40 71.00 15.89 35.05
CA SER A 40 72.11 14.93 35.14
C SER A 40 71.66 13.50 34.78
N ILE A 41 70.44 13.12 35.16
CA ILE A 41 69.83 11.82 34.80
C ILE A 41 69.51 11.75 33.30
N LEU A 42 69.08 12.85 32.69
CA LEU A 42 68.72 12.91 31.26
C LEU A 42 69.89 13.18 30.33
N GLU A 43 71.03 13.63 30.83
CA GLU A 43 72.22 13.99 30.04
C GLU A 43 72.61 12.92 28.99
N PRO A 44 72.61 11.60 29.31
CA PRO A 44 72.90 10.57 28.31
C PRO A 44 71.87 10.51 27.18
N HIS A 45 70.62 10.83 27.48
CA HIS A 45 69.49 10.81 26.54
C HIS A 45 69.35 12.14 25.76
N LEU A 46 69.96 13.24 26.22
CA LEU A 46 70.01 14.50 25.49
C LEU A 46 70.93 14.42 24.25
N GLN A 47 71.93 13.54 24.29
CA GLN A 47 72.84 13.30 23.16
C GLN A 47 72.21 12.42 22.08
N ASP A 48 71.31 11.51 22.44
CA ASP A 48 70.48 10.72 21.51
C ASP A 48 69.00 10.82 21.90
N MET A 49 68.32 11.81 21.30
CA MET A 49 66.91 12.10 21.57
C MET A 49 65.96 10.96 21.17
N LYS A 50 66.40 9.97 20.38
CA LYS A 50 65.57 8.79 20.08
C LYS A 50 65.50 7.81 21.25
N SER A 51 66.49 7.86 22.14
CA SER A 51 66.51 7.07 23.38
C SER A 51 65.66 7.68 24.50
N MET A 52 65.17 8.92 24.31
CA MET A 52 64.34 9.64 25.28
C MET A 52 62.91 9.07 25.29
N GLU A 53 62.45 8.61 26.45
CA GLU A 53 61.08 8.15 26.64
C GLU A 53 60.10 9.34 26.63
N LYS A 54 58.94 9.17 25.99
CA LYS A 54 57.93 10.24 25.88
C LYS A 54 57.36 10.63 27.24
N GLU A 55 57.22 9.65 28.11
CA GLU A 55 56.76 9.77 29.48
C GLU A 55 57.74 10.59 30.33
N ALA A 56 59.05 10.52 30.05
CA ALA A 56 60.06 11.33 30.71
C ALA A 56 59.89 12.80 30.35
N VAL A 57 59.62 13.10 29.07
CA VAL A 57 59.33 14.46 28.60
C VAL A 57 58.04 14.99 29.23
N GLU A 58 56.98 14.18 29.31
CA GLU A 58 55.75 14.54 30.02
C GLU A 58 56.03 14.84 31.51
N LEU A 59 56.84 14.03 32.18
CA LEU A 59 57.18 14.19 33.59
C LEU A 59 57.98 15.48 33.86
N VAL A 60 58.97 15.80 33.02
CA VAL A 60 59.76 17.05 33.12
C VAL A 60 58.84 18.27 33.03
N VAL A 61 57.88 18.25 32.10
CA VAL A 61 56.88 19.31 31.98
C VAL A 61 55.99 19.35 33.22
N MET A 62 55.44 18.22 33.67
CA MET A 62 54.57 18.14 34.86
C MET A 62 55.27 18.59 36.15
N ARG A 63 56.58 18.35 36.28
CA ARG A 63 57.43 18.84 37.39
C ARG A 63 57.81 20.31 37.28
N GLN A 64 57.40 20.99 36.21
CA GLN A 64 57.63 22.42 35.96
C GLN A 64 59.13 22.77 35.83
N TRP A 65 59.95 21.82 35.38
CA TRP A 65 61.37 22.02 35.09
C TRP A 65 61.54 22.68 33.73
N TRP A 66 61.21 23.97 33.66
CA TRP A 66 61.03 24.69 32.41
C TRP A 66 62.34 24.93 31.65
N ALA A 67 63.49 25.02 32.32
CA ALA A 67 64.75 25.21 31.63
C ALA A 67 65.16 23.90 30.93
N LEU A 68 65.08 22.78 31.62
CA LEU A 68 65.31 21.44 31.10
C LEU A 68 64.30 21.07 30.00
N ALA A 69 63.02 21.38 30.16
CA ALA A 69 62.01 21.17 29.12
C ALA A 69 62.34 21.94 27.82
N ARG A 70 62.79 23.20 27.94
CA ARG A 70 63.20 24.01 26.78
C ARG A 70 64.48 23.46 26.14
N GLU A 71 65.43 22.98 26.94
CA GLU A 71 66.65 22.34 26.45
C GLU A 71 66.33 21.06 25.67
N ILE A 72 65.47 20.19 26.21
CA ILE A 72 64.98 18.97 25.54
C ILE A 72 64.34 19.31 24.19
N VAL A 73 63.44 20.31 24.13
CA VAL A 73 62.80 20.73 22.88
C VAL A 73 63.81 21.31 21.89
N SER A 74 64.80 22.08 22.36
CA SER A 74 65.88 22.59 21.50
C SER A 74 66.69 21.44 20.89
N LYS A 75 67.07 20.45 21.71
CA LYS A 75 67.80 19.25 21.25
C LYS A 75 66.98 18.37 20.33
N SER A 76 65.67 18.28 20.54
CA SER A 76 64.78 17.51 19.65
C SER A 76 64.71 18.14 18.25
N HIS A 77 64.75 19.47 18.14
CA HIS A 77 64.83 20.16 16.85
C HIS A 77 66.17 19.90 16.14
N GLU A 78 67.29 19.95 16.86
CA GLU A 78 68.63 19.64 16.32
C GLU A 78 68.68 18.21 15.74
N GLN A 79 68.05 17.25 16.42
CA GLN A 79 68.06 15.82 16.05
C GLN A 79 66.84 15.36 15.25
N LYS A 80 65.94 16.28 14.88
CA LYS A 80 64.71 16.02 14.10
C LYS A 80 63.76 14.99 14.73
N VAL A 81 63.59 15.03 16.05
CA VAL A 81 62.63 14.20 16.79
C VAL A 81 61.40 15.03 17.17
N ASP A 82 60.20 14.57 16.82
CA ASP A 82 58.94 15.27 17.13
C ASP A 82 58.41 14.89 18.52
N LEU A 83 58.43 15.87 19.42
CA LEU A 83 57.90 15.76 20.79
C LEU A 83 56.61 16.58 20.98
N SER A 84 56.03 17.13 19.91
CA SER A 84 54.91 18.08 19.96
C SER A 84 53.70 17.52 20.70
N PHE A 85 53.37 16.24 20.49
CA PHE A 85 52.23 15.61 21.14
C PHE A 85 52.40 15.52 22.67
N SER A 86 53.53 14.98 23.14
CA SER A 86 53.82 14.80 24.56
C SER A 86 53.89 16.14 25.31
N VAL A 87 54.57 17.13 24.72
CA VAL A 87 54.64 18.48 25.31
C VAL A 87 53.25 19.14 25.35
N ARG A 88 52.48 19.10 24.25
CA ARG A 88 51.12 19.70 24.23
C ARG A 88 50.17 19.01 25.22
N LYS A 89 50.27 17.68 25.36
CA LYS A 89 49.46 16.91 26.31
C LYS A 89 49.79 17.33 27.75
N ALA A 90 51.06 17.30 28.14
CA ALA A 90 51.47 17.66 29.51
C ALA A 90 51.19 19.13 29.85
N VAL A 91 51.47 20.07 28.93
CA VAL A 91 51.14 21.49 29.12
C VAL A 91 49.63 21.70 29.25
N ARG A 92 48.81 20.99 28.46
CA ARG A 92 47.34 21.05 28.59
C ARG A 92 46.90 20.53 29.96
N SER A 93 47.46 19.41 30.44
CA SER A 93 47.15 18.89 31.78
C SER A 93 47.47 19.89 32.89
N LEU A 94 48.64 20.53 32.88
CA LEU A 94 48.99 21.57 33.85
C LEU A 94 48.05 22.78 33.78
N LYS A 95 47.68 23.19 32.57
CA LYS A 95 46.72 24.28 32.38
C LYS A 95 45.35 23.90 32.94
N ASP A 96 44.89 22.69 32.67
CA ASP A 96 43.60 22.20 33.17
C ASP A 96 43.59 22.15 34.71
N GLU A 97 44.69 21.71 35.35
CA GLU A 97 44.84 21.74 36.82
C GLU A 97 44.86 23.16 37.39
N ALA A 98 45.59 24.08 36.76
CA ALA A 98 45.65 25.48 37.18
C ALA A 98 44.30 26.19 37.01
N ASP A 99 43.62 25.96 35.89
CA ASP A 99 42.27 26.47 35.63
C ASP A 99 41.27 25.89 36.66
N GLU A 100 41.41 24.62 37.04
CA GLU A 100 40.57 23.97 38.06
C GLU A 100 40.79 24.57 39.45
N LEU A 101 42.04 24.87 39.82
CA LEU A 101 42.35 25.59 41.05
C LEU A 101 41.66 26.96 41.09
N LEU A 102 41.71 27.74 40.00
CA LEU A 102 40.99 29.01 39.92
C LEU A 102 39.47 28.85 40.07
N ARG A 103 38.89 27.74 39.60
CA ARG A 103 37.45 27.48 39.76
C ARG A 103 37.06 27.16 41.19
N THR A 104 37.94 26.54 41.98
CA THR A 104 37.68 26.25 43.40
C THR A 104 37.49 27.52 44.25
N LEU A 105 37.91 28.69 43.74
CA LEU A 105 37.63 29.98 44.38
C LEU A 105 36.14 30.35 44.37
N ASN A 106 35.33 29.75 43.49
CA ASN A 106 33.89 29.95 43.51
C ASN A 106 33.27 29.23 44.71
N PRO A 107 32.57 29.92 45.63
CA PRO A 107 31.91 29.29 46.78
C PRO A 107 30.91 28.20 46.43
N ASN A 108 30.40 28.20 45.19
CA ASN A 108 29.46 27.20 44.66
C ASN A 108 30.17 26.11 43.83
N TYR A 109 31.50 26.03 43.86
CA TYR A 109 32.26 25.01 43.15
C TYR A 109 31.85 23.61 43.62
N GLY A 110 31.57 22.71 42.67
CA GLY A 110 31.08 21.36 42.94
C GLY A 110 29.57 21.26 43.24
N MET A 111 28.87 22.36 43.51
CA MET A 111 27.42 22.37 43.66
C MET A 111 26.75 22.40 42.28
N ALA A 112 25.85 21.45 42.03
CA ALA A 112 25.10 21.43 40.78
C ALA A 112 24.08 22.57 40.76
N GLN A 113 24.29 23.57 39.90
CA GLN A 113 23.36 24.68 39.77
C GLN A 113 22.08 24.19 39.09
N GLN A 114 20.93 24.35 39.73
CA GLN A 114 19.64 24.00 39.13
C GLN A 114 19.26 25.02 38.04
N VAL A 115 18.93 24.53 36.85
CA VAL A 115 18.56 25.34 35.69
C VAL A 115 17.37 24.74 34.95
N SER A 116 16.50 25.60 34.40
CA SER A 116 15.44 25.17 33.49
C SER A 116 16.04 24.98 32.09
N PRO A 117 15.98 23.77 31.51
CA PRO A 117 16.43 23.55 30.14
C PRO A 117 15.52 24.27 29.13
N ALA A 118 16.07 24.63 27.98
CA ALA A 118 15.33 25.11 26.84
C ALA A 118 14.62 23.93 26.15
N PHE A 119 13.35 24.12 25.77
CA PHE A 119 12.59 23.08 25.08
C PHE A 119 11.67 23.65 24.02
N GLN A 120 11.41 22.85 22.99
CA GLN A 120 10.38 23.12 22.00
C GLN A 120 9.27 22.09 22.08
N TRP A 121 8.05 22.47 21.70
CA TRP A 121 6.93 21.55 21.62
C TRP A 121 6.15 21.69 20.31
N ALA A 122 5.53 20.60 19.88
CA ALA A 122 4.56 20.54 18.79
C ALA A 122 3.48 19.50 19.14
N GLN A 123 2.39 19.46 18.38
CA GLN A 123 1.31 18.49 18.58
C GLN A 123 0.72 18.01 17.25
N ASN A 124 0.22 16.78 17.26
CA ASN A 124 -0.79 16.29 16.31
C ASN A 124 -2.13 16.12 17.05
N ASP A 125 -3.11 15.49 16.42
CA ASP A 125 -4.41 15.17 17.03
C ASP A 125 -4.27 14.39 18.34
N THR A 126 -3.40 13.38 18.38
CA THR A 126 -3.35 12.37 19.46
C THR A 126 -2.19 12.52 20.45
N SER A 127 -1.17 13.30 20.13
CA SER A 127 0.12 13.31 20.84
C SER A 127 0.75 14.70 20.87
N ILE A 128 1.66 14.88 21.82
CA ILE A 128 2.50 16.07 21.99
C ILE A 128 3.95 15.64 21.91
N PHE A 129 4.72 16.36 21.13
CA PHE A 129 6.14 16.12 20.93
C PHE A 129 6.91 17.21 21.65
N LEU A 130 7.79 16.82 22.58
CA LEU A 130 8.72 17.73 23.24
C LEU A 130 10.15 17.38 22.82
N THR A 131 10.93 18.42 22.54
CA THR A 131 12.38 18.30 22.42
C THR A 131 13.03 19.20 23.46
N ILE A 132 13.76 18.60 24.40
CA ILE A 132 14.38 19.27 25.54
C ILE A 132 15.89 19.26 25.31
N LYS A 133 16.51 20.44 25.24
CA LYS A 133 17.95 20.58 25.04
C LYS A 133 18.63 20.83 26.39
N TYR A 134 19.78 20.19 26.64
CA TYR A 134 20.52 20.32 27.91
C TYR A 134 21.30 21.64 28.00
N THR A 135 20.59 22.76 27.88
CA THR A 135 21.12 24.12 27.94
C THR A 135 20.02 25.08 28.37
N VAL A 136 20.38 26.24 28.87
CA VAL A 136 19.40 27.27 29.26
C VAL A 136 18.82 27.98 28.03
N ARG A 137 19.59 28.14 26.94
CA ARG A 137 19.15 28.85 25.73
C ARG A 137 19.17 27.93 24.53
N TRP A 138 18.11 27.89 23.74
CA TRP A 138 18.01 26.98 22.60
C TRP A 138 19.20 27.05 21.64
N ASN A 139 19.72 28.24 21.38
CA ASN A 139 20.84 28.48 20.47
C ASN A 139 22.24 28.34 21.11
N ALA A 140 22.32 28.06 22.42
CA ALA A 140 23.60 27.90 23.12
C ALA A 140 24.10 26.44 23.07
N PRO A 141 25.43 26.23 23.15
CA PRO A 141 25.96 24.91 23.49
C PRO A 141 25.51 24.49 24.89
N GLY A 142 25.47 23.19 25.13
CA GLY A 142 24.95 22.60 26.35
C GLY A 142 25.69 21.33 26.73
N ALA A 143 25.24 20.65 27.77
CA ALA A 143 25.76 19.32 28.09
C ALA A 143 25.48 18.38 26.91
N LEU A 144 26.46 17.55 26.57
CA LEU A 144 26.32 16.54 25.52
C LEU A 144 25.46 15.38 25.99
N GLU A 145 25.58 15.04 27.26
CA GLU A 145 24.83 13.96 27.90
C GLU A 145 24.48 14.37 29.32
N VAL A 146 23.49 13.67 29.87
CA VAL A 146 22.98 13.87 31.21
C VAL A 146 23.04 12.54 31.94
N THR A 147 23.64 12.52 33.12
CA THR A 147 23.65 11.38 34.03
C THR A 147 22.38 11.38 34.87
N ASP A 148 21.88 10.17 35.18
CA ASP A 148 20.67 9.92 35.96
C ASP A 148 19.42 10.66 35.42
N PRO A 149 19.06 10.49 34.13
CA PRO A 149 17.83 11.08 33.61
C PRO A 149 16.62 10.43 34.30
N SER A 150 15.84 11.25 34.98
CA SER A 150 14.58 10.87 35.59
C SER A 150 13.45 11.60 34.85
N VAL A 151 12.57 10.83 34.22
CA VAL A 151 11.39 11.34 33.53
C VAL A 151 10.16 10.73 34.20
N ASN A 152 9.26 11.58 34.67
CA ASN A 152 7.97 11.16 35.23
C ASN A 152 6.84 11.83 34.43
N MET A 153 5.89 11.00 33.98
CA MET A 153 4.75 11.39 33.17
C MET A 153 3.50 10.86 33.87
N THR A 154 2.68 11.71 34.47
CA THR A 154 1.49 11.25 35.20
C THR A 154 0.38 12.30 35.15
N GLY A 155 -0.84 11.87 34.81
CA GLY A 155 -2.01 12.76 34.76
C GLY A 155 -1.78 13.93 33.81
N ASN A 156 -1.65 15.13 34.34
CA ASN A 156 -1.36 16.36 33.58
C ASN A 156 0.03 16.92 33.89
N VAL A 157 0.93 16.15 34.49
CA VAL A 157 2.26 16.63 34.92
C VAL A 157 3.36 15.87 34.18
N PHE A 158 4.27 16.63 33.60
CA PHE A 158 5.52 16.13 33.05
C PHE A 158 6.69 16.69 33.85
N ASN A 159 7.51 15.81 34.43
CA ASN A 159 8.70 16.17 35.18
C ASN A 159 9.93 15.50 34.57
N PHE A 160 10.98 16.29 34.34
CA PHE A 160 12.29 15.83 33.93
C PHE A 160 13.37 16.39 34.86
N SER A 161 14.28 15.53 35.29
CA SER A 161 15.49 15.90 36.03
C SER A 161 16.69 15.17 35.46
N GLY A 162 17.85 15.82 35.43
CA GLY A 162 19.11 15.13 35.23
C GLY A 162 20.32 16.04 35.37
N LEU A 163 21.48 15.44 35.63
CA LEU A 163 22.74 16.13 35.86
C LEU A 163 23.59 16.17 34.58
N GLY A 164 23.97 17.34 34.10
CA GLY A 164 24.89 17.46 32.97
C GLY A 164 26.11 18.29 33.32
N LYS A 165 27.22 18.05 32.61
CA LYS A 165 28.45 18.83 32.72
C LYS A 165 28.72 19.54 31.40
N HIS A 166 28.91 20.85 31.46
CA HIS A 166 29.35 21.65 30.31
C HIS A 166 30.16 22.86 30.81
N SER A 167 31.19 23.25 30.06
CA SER A 167 32.13 24.32 30.47
C SER A 167 32.71 24.10 31.87
N ASN A 168 33.00 22.83 32.22
CA ASN A 168 33.47 22.36 33.53
C ASN A 168 32.56 22.70 34.74
N ASN A 169 31.33 23.16 34.51
CA ASN A 169 30.31 23.35 35.53
C ASN A 169 29.35 22.16 35.56
N LYS A 170 28.86 21.81 36.75
CA LYS A 170 27.79 20.85 36.94
C LYS A 170 26.45 21.58 36.98
N TYR A 171 25.51 21.15 36.15
CA TYR A 171 24.16 21.69 36.09
C TYR A 171 23.15 20.59 36.39
N LYS A 172 22.14 20.92 37.20
CA LYS A 172 20.95 20.09 37.36
C LYS A 172 19.85 20.65 36.47
N TYR A 173 19.61 20.02 35.34
CA TYR A 173 18.50 20.37 34.46
C TYR A 173 17.21 19.85 35.11
N PHE A 174 16.29 20.77 35.38
CA PHE A 174 14.99 20.43 35.95
C PHE A 174 13.89 21.14 35.17
N LEU A 175 12.92 20.37 34.68
CA LEU A 175 11.77 20.87 33.93
C LEU A 175 10.50 20.24 34.51
N SER A 176 9.55 21.08 34.91
CA SER A 176 8.24 20.65 35.39
C SER A 176 7.18 21.41 34.62
N ILE A 177 6.28 20.68 33.97
CA ILE A 177 5.25 21.21 33.09
C ILE A 177 3.89 20.70 33.57
N ASN A 178 3.00 21.63 33.90
CA ASN A 178 1.57 21.35 34.11
C ASN A 178 0.85 21.53 32.78
N LEU A 179 0.52 20.41 32.16
CA LEU A 179 -0.08 20.31 30.84
C LEU A 179 -1.52 20.86 30.82
N PHE A 180 -1.98 21.25 29.63
CA PHE A 180 -3.34 21.73 29.39
C PHE A 180 -4.38 20.70 29.78
N ASP A 181 -4.05 19.43 29.65
CA ASP A 181 -4.96 18.33 29.82
C ASP A 181 -4.22 17.04 30.19
N ASN A 182 -4.97 15.98 30.53
CA ASN A 182 -4.38 14.71 30.94
C ASN A 182 -3.71 13.98 29.75
N ILE A 183 -2.67 13.21 30.08
CA ILE A 183 -1.93 12.33 29.18
C ILE A 183 -2.06 10.87 29.64
N GLU A 184 -1.87 9.95 28.70
CA GLU A 184 -1.85 8.52 28.99
C GLU A 184 -0.41 8.05 29.21
N ALA A 185 -0.05 7.79 30.46
CA ALA A 185 1.35 7.55 30.85
C ALA A 185 1.92 6.27 30.20
N GLN A 186 1.11 5.22 30.08
CA GLN A 186 1.53 3.92 29.53
C GLN A 186 1.84 3.97 28.03
N LEU A 187 1.18 4.88 27.30
CA LEU A 187 1.38 5.08 25.86
C LEU A 187 2.36 6.22 25.55
N SER A 188 2.82 6.93 26.58
CA SER A 188 3.81 8.00 26.45
C SER A 188 5.22 7.42 26.52
N SER A 189 6.15 7.99 25.76
CA SER A 189 7.52 7.49 25.66
C SER A 189 8.53 8.63 25.65
N TRP A 190 9.76 8.31 26.00
CA TRP A 190 10.89 9.23 25.90
C TRP A 190 12.14 8.48 25.45
N SER A 191 13.04 9.21 24.81
CA SER A 191 14.34 8.71 24.40
C SER A 191 15.39 9.81 24.50
N ALA A 192 16.61 9.44 24.86
CA ALA A 192 17.75 10.32 24.62
C ALA A 192 17.90 10.46 23.10
N ALA A 193 17.75 11.70 22.60
CA ALA A 193 17.83 11.98 21.18
C ALA A 193 19.30 12.12 20.75
N SER A 194 19.57 12.83 19.65
CA SER A 194 20.93 13.26 19.31
C SER A 194 21.65 13.91 20.50
N VAL A 195 22.99 13.87 20.48
CA VAL A 195 23.87 14.43 21.53
C VAL A 195 23.36 15.81 22.01
N GLY A 196 23.07 15.91 23.31
CA GLY A 196 22.63 17.12 23.99
C GLY A 196 21.12 17.37 24.04
N LYS A 197 20.29 16.39 23.66
CA LYS A 197 18.82 16.51 23.64
C LYS A 197 18.09 15.28 24.15
N LEU A 198 16.91 15.50 24.70
CA LEU A 198 15.90 14.51 25.07
C LEU A 198 14.67 14.68 24.16
N SER A 199 14.20 13.59 23.56
CA SER A 199 12.94 13.56 22.82
C SER A 199 11.87 12.91 23.69
N VAL A 200 10.69 13.50 23.73
CA VAL A 200 9.55 13.00 24.50
C VAL A 200 8.31 13.03 23.63
N THR A 201 7.56 11.95 23.64
CA THR A 201 6.24 11.84 23.01
C THR A 201 5.22 11.55 24.09
N LEU A 202 4.41 12.55 24.40
CA LEU A 202 3.30 12.42 25.35
C LEU A 202 2.04 12.07 24.58
N ARG A 203 1.44 10.92 24.89
CA ARG A 203 0.14 10.54 24.34
C ARG A 203 -0.93 11.34 25.06
N LYS A 204 -1.69 12.17 24.33
CA LYS A 204 -2.84 12.87 24.91
C LYS A 204 -3.88 11.84 25.33
N ARG A 205 -4.55 12.06 26.46
CA ARG A 205 -5.68 11.22 26.84
C ARG A 205 -6.84 11.33 25.85
N TRP A 206 -7.00 12.50 25.22
CA TRP A 206 -8.03 12.77 24.22
C TRP A 206 -7.42 13.29 22.91
N ALA A 207 -7.85 12.71 21.79
CA ALA A 207 -7.47 13.17 20.45
C ALA A 207 -8.13 14.52 20.15
N ARG A 208 -7.40 15.63 20.33
CA ARG A 208 -7.91 16.98 20.12
C ARG A 208 -6.80 18.00 19.97
N LYS A 209 -7.10 19.10 19.30
CA LYS A 209 -6.18 20.24 19.19
C LYS A 209 -6.18 21.04 20.50
N TRP A 210 -5.06 21.02 21.21
CA TRP A 210 -4.89 21.83 22.41
C TRP A 210 -4.59 23.29 22.03
N PRO A 211 -5.20 24.27 22.69
CA PRO A 211 -4.96 25.69 22.40
C PRO A 211 -3.56 26.15 22.83
N ARG A 212 -2.93 25.42 23.75
CA ARG A 212 -1.62 25.70 24.36
C ARG A 212 -1.10 24.45 25.06
N LEU A 213 0.19 24.41 25.36
CA LEU A 213 0.79 23.31 26.12
C LEU A 213 0.37 23.31 27.60
N LEU A 214 0.26 24.48 28.22
CA LEU A 214 0.09 24.63 29.67
C LEU A 214 -1.38 24.77 30.10
N GLY A 215 -1.74 24.20 31.25
CA GLY A 215 -3.06 24.35 31.87
C GLY A 215 -3.40 25.81 32.14
N ASP A 216 -2.54 26.50 32.88
CA ASP A 216 -2.74 27.90 33.21
C ASP A 216 -2.22 28.82 32.10
N LYS A 217 -3.09 29.73 31.64
CA LYS A 217 -2.78 30.73 30.63
C LYS A 217 -1.78 31.80 31.12
N LYS A 218 -1.69 32.03 32.44
CA LYS A 218 -0.80 33.04 33.04
C LYS A 218 0.60 32.50 33.30
N THR A 219 0.74 31.20 33.48
CA THR A 219 2.02 30.53 33.73
C THR A 219 2.95 30.72 32.52
N LYS A 220 4.18 31.18 32.80
CA LYS A 220 5.25 31.28 31.81
C LYS A 220 6.41 30.40 32.24
N VAL A 221 6.72 29.38 31.43
CA VAL A 221 7.93 28.58 31.61
C VAL A 221 9.05 29.21 30.82
N ASN A 222 10.19 29.49 31.47
CA ASN A 222 11.35 30.08 30.82
C ASN A 222 11.87 29.17 29.71
N ASN A 223 12.29 29.76 28.59
CA ASN A 223 12.89 29.06 27.45
C ASN A 223 11.99 27.99 26.79
N MET A 224 10.67 28.17 26.90
CA MET A 224 9.66 27.42 26.15
C MET A 224 9.49 28.02 24.74
N HIS A 225 9.54 27.18 23.72
CA HIS A 225 9.44 27.58 22.32
C HIS A 225 8.45 26.67 21.55
N LEU A 226 7.84 27.18 20.48
CA LEU A 226 7.04 26.35 19.57
C LEU A 226 7.99 25.72 18.53
N TRP A 227 7.84 24.41 18.29
CA TRP A 227 8.63 23.68 17.31
C TRP A 227 8.00 23.84 15.91
N MET A 228 8.19 25.00 15.29
CA MET A 228 7.54 25.39 14.03
C MET A 228 7.67 24.33 12.93
N GLU A 229 8.90 23.86 12.65
CA GLU A 229 9.15 22.87 11.59
C GLU A 229 8.42 21.54 11.81
N MET A 230 8.30 21.09 13.07
CA MET A 230 7.54 19.88 13.39
C MET A 230 6.04 20.16 13.34
N GLN A 231 5.61 21.33 13.81
CA GLN A 231 4.19 21.72 13.80
C GLN A 231 3.65 21.81 12.36
N GLU A 232 4.38 22.43 11.43
CA GLU A 232 3.99 22.51 10.01
C GLU A 232 3.81 21.12 9.38
N LYS A 233 4.67 20.15 9.75
CA LYS A 233 4.53 18.76 9.30
C LYS A 233 3.30 18.05 9.88
N LEU A 234 2.89 18.42 11.09
CA LEU A 234 1.79 17.79 11.81
C LEU A 234 0.44 18.49 11.58
N ASP A 235 0.41 19.70 11.05
CA ASP A 235 -0.82 20.49 10.88
C ASP A 235 -1.86 19.81 9.98
N GLY A 236 -1.43 18.96 9.03
CA GLY A 236 -2.33 18.14 8.23
C GLY A 236 -3.26 17.25 9.09
N SER A 237 -2.72 16.66 10.16
CA SER A 237 -3.50 15.84 11.12
C SER A 237 -4.47 16.66 11.97
N LEU A 238 -4.26 17.97 12.08
CA LEU A 238 -5.09 18.88 12.87
C LEU A 238 -6.19 19.57 12.05
N SER A 239 -6.18 19.43 10.72
CA SER A 239 -7.03 20.18 9.78
C SER A 239 -8.55 19.98 9.97
N GLY A 240 -8.97 18.92 10.67
CA GLY A 240 -10.38 18.62 10.98
C GLY A 240 -10.79 18.81 12.44
N PHE A 241 -9.95 19.41 13.28
CA PHE A 241 -10.22 19.61 14.71
C PHE A 241 -10.27 21.11 15.06
N SER A 242 -11.39 21.54 15.65
CA SER A 242 -11.44 22.85 16.32
C SER A 242 -10.55 22.82 17.57
N SER A 243 -9.91 23.95 17.86
CA SER A 243 -9.17 24.07 19.12
C SER A 243 -10.15 24.06 20.28
N VAL A 244 -9.96 23.14 21.22
CA VAL A 244 -10.73 23.15 22.46
C VAL A 244 -10.34 24.36 23.31
N SER A 245 -11.25 24.79 24.17
CA SER A 245 -11.10 25.91 25.10
C SER A 245 -10.82 25.41 26.51
N ASN A 246 -11.47 24.29 26.90
CA ASN A 246 -11.42 23.75 28.24
C ASN A 246 -11.02 22.26 28.24
N SER A 247 -10.62 21.81 29.41
CA SER A 247 -10.28 20.43 29.73
C SER A 247 -10.70 20.10 31.17
N PRO A 248 -10.73 18.82 31.55
CA PRO A 248 -10.91 18.43 32.95
C PRO A 248 -9.92 19.13 33.88
N VAL A 249 -8.66 19.27 33.45
CA VAL A 249 -7.62 19.97 34.22
C VAL A 249 -7.94 21.45 34.40
N THR A 250 -8.35 22.16 33.34
CA THR A 250 -8.66 23.59 33.44
C THR A 250 -9.95 23.85 34.19
N CYS A 251 -10.94 22.96 34.08
CA CYS A 251 -12.20 23.08 34.84
C CYS A 251 -11.99 22.77 36.31
N ALA A 252 -11.17 21.76 36.64
CA ALA A 252 -10.80 21.40 38.00
C ALA A 252 -10.15 22.57 38.75
N ALA A 253 -9.29 23.35 38.07
CA ALA A 253 -8.67 24.55 38.64
C ALA A 253 -9.71 25.61 39.10
N GLY A 254 -10.93 25.57 38.53
CA GLY A 254 -12.06 26.42 38.92
C GLY A 254 -13.12 25.70 39.77
N GLY A 255 -12.84 24.51 40.29
CA GLY A 255 -13.80 23.69 41.07
C GLY A 255 -15.02 23.24 40.26
N LYS A 256 -14.84 22.99 38.95
CA LYS A 256 -15.89 22.63 38.00
C LYS A 256 -15.54 21.33 37.27
N LEU A 257 -16.56 20.68 36.72
CA LEU A 257 -16.45 19.49 35.89
C LEU A 257 -16.49 19.87 34.40
N TYR A 258 -15.72 19.17 33.58
CA TYR A 258 -15.67 19.38 32.14
C TYR A 258 -16.79 18.64 31.41
N CYS A 259 -17.56 19.36 30.59
CA CYS A 259 -18.55 18.79 29.68
C CYS A 259 -17.95 18.68 28.27
N VAL A 260 -17.61 17.45 27.85
CA VAL A 260 -16.97 17.20 26.55
C VAL A 260 -17.85 17.60 25.36
N ALA A 261 -19.16 17.37 25.44
CA ALA A 261 -20.09 17.62 24.35
C ALA A 261 -20.24 19.12 24.00
N THR A 262 -19.99 20.02 24.94
CA THR A 262 -20.14 21.47 24.74
C THR A 262 -18.84 22.25 24.95
N ASP A 263 -17.75 21.58 25.32
CA ASP A 263 -16.47 22.18 25.69
C ASP A 263 -16.60 23.28 26.78
N THR A 264 -17.47 23.05 27.77
CA THR A 264 -17.72 24.01 28.86
C THR A 264 -17.44 23.43 30.24
N CYS A 265 -17.10 24.29 31.20
CA CYS A 265 -16.99 23.90 32.61
C CYS A 265 -18.33 24.10 33.33
N LYS A 266 -18.88 23.01 33.89
CA LYS A 266 -20.14 22.96 34.61
C LYS A 266 -19.90 22.70 36.11
N LYS A 267 -20.81 23.13 36.97
CA LYS A 267 -20.82 22.64 38.36
C LYS A 267 -21.35 21.20 38.39
N SER A 268 -21.04 20.46 39.46
CA SER A 268 -21.50 19.07 39.66
C SER A 268 -23.01 18.90 39.41
N GLU A 269 -23.82 19.78 40.00
CA GLU A 269 -25.30 19.83 39.83
C GLU A 269 -25.78 20.06 38.39
N ASN A 270 -24.94 20.67 37.54
CA ASN A 270 -25.29 21.08 36.18
C ASN A 270 -24.79 20.10 35.11
N CYS A 271 -24.27 18.92 35.48
CA CYS A 271 -23.90 17.91 34.49
C CYS A 271 -25.11 17.39 33.70
N SER A 272 -26.32 17.44 34.25
CA SER A 272 -27.57 17.16 33.53
C SER A 272 -27.77 18.01 32.26
N GLN A 273 -27.13 19.18 32.17
CA GLN A 273 -27.16 20.04 30.99
C GLN A 273 -26.10 19.69 29.94
N CYS A 274 -25.26 18.68 30.19
CA CYS A 274 -24.27 18.19 29.24
C CYS A 274 -24.90 17.05 28.40
N PRO A 275 -25.10 17.25 27.09
CA PRO A 275 -25.74 16.25 26.24
C PRO A 275 -25.02 14.90 26.31
N GLY A 276 -25.76 13.83 26.64
CA GLY A 276 -25.25 12.46 26.76
C GLY A 276 -24.35 12.20 27.97
N LYS A 277 -24.04 13.22 28.78
CA LYS A 277 -23.07 13.17 29.88
C LYS A 277 -23.66 13.75 31.16
N THR A 278 -24.73 13.14 31.66
CA THR A 278 -25.53 13.72 32.75
C THR A 278 -24.96 13.47 34.15
N GLU A 279 -24.03 12.54 34.31
CA GLU A 279 -23.50 12.13 35.60
C GLU A 279 -22.25 12.91 35.97
N ALA A 280 -22.08 13.23 37.26
CA ALA A 280 -20.93 13.97 37.74
C ALA A 280 -19.83 13.01 38.18
N ASN A 281 -18.67 13.03 37.51
CA ASN A 281 -17.48 12.31 37.95
C ASN A 281 -16.48 13.31 38.54
N GLU A 282 -16.50 13.44 39.87
CA GLU A 282 -15.68 14.41 40.59
C GLU A 282 -14.20 14.03 40.61
N GLU A 283 -13.88 12.74 40.63
CA GLU A 283 -12.50 12.23 40.61
C GLU A 283 -11.79 12.55 39.27
N ALA A 284 -12.51 12.36 38.16
CA ALA A 284 -12.00 12.65 36.82
C ALA A 284 -12.22 14.11 36.38
N HIS A 285 -12.88 14.92 37.22
CA HIS A 285 -13.26 16.30 36.96
C HIS A 285 -14.03 16.50 35.63
N LEU A 286 -14.94 15.58 35.30
CA LEU A 286 -15.72 15.61 34.07
C LEU A 286 -17.18 15.17 34.29
N CYS A 287 -18.07 15.62 33.40
CA CYS A 287 -19.41 15.05 33.32
C CYS A 287 -19.35 13.78 32.46
N ALA A 288 -19.81 12.66 33.02
CA ALA A 288 -19.75 11.32 32.49
C ALA A 288 -21.13 10.83 32.06
N GLY A 289 -21.17 9.72 31.33
CA GLY A 289 -22.38 9.15 30.75
C GLY A 289 -22.07 8.24 29.57
N LYS A 290 -23.12 7.80 28.87
CA LYS A 290 -23.00 6.90 27.70
C LYS A 290 -22.01 7.43 26.67
N PRO A 291 -21.35 6.56 25.88
CA PRO A 291 -20.37 7.00 24.91
C PRO A 291 -20.92 8.04 23.93
N SER A 292 -20.05 8.85 23.35
CA SER A 292 -20.47 10.02 22.55
C SER A 292 -20.47 9.75 21.04
N GLU A 293 -19.78 8.70 20.60
CA GLU A 293 -19.66 8.33 19.19
C GLU A 293 -19.82 6.83 18.98
N LYS A 294 -20.17 6.45 17.75
CA LYS A 294 -20.25 5.06 17.31
C LYS A 294 -18.95 4.58 16.69
N ALA A 295 -18.62 3.31 16.89
CA ALA A 295 -17.67 2.59 16.07
C ALA A 295 -18.26 2.20 14.71
N SER A 296 -17.42 1.64 13.84
CA SER A 296 -17.86 0.95 12.63
C SER A 296 -17.19 -0.41 12.53
N LEU A 297 -17.69 -1.27 11.66
CA LEU A 297 -17.14 -2.61 11.48
C LEU A 297 -17.07 -2.96 9.99
N SER A 298 -16.14 -3.83 9.63
CA SER A 298 -16.03 -4.44 8.31
C SER A 298 -15.88 -5.95 8.43
N PHE A 299 -16.59 -6.68 7.59
CA PHE A 299 -16.58 -8.13 7.56
C PHE A 299 -16.79 -8.60 6.13
N GLN A 300 -16.12 -9.70 5.78
CA GLN A 300 -16.32 -10.41 4.54
C GLN A 300 -16.38 -11.89 4.88
N ASP A 301 -17.41 -12.55 4.39
CA ASP A 301 -17.57 -13.98 4.55
C ASP A 301 -16.44 -14.74 3.84
N ALA A 302 -15.83 -15.66 4.58
CA ALA A 302 -14.71 -16.48 4.14
C ALA A 302 -15.13 -17.90 3.77
N ASP A 303 -16.35 -18.33 4.11
CA ASP A 303 -16.93 -19.54 3.55
C ASP A 303 -17.84 -19.21 2.37
N MET A 304 -18.12 -20.24 1.57
CA MET A 304 -18.94 -20.12 0.35
C MET A 304 -20.23 -20.94 0.50
N ASP A 305 -20.54 -21.33 1.74
CA ASP A 305 -21.61 -22.25 2.10
C ASP A 305 -22.85 -21.45 2.52
N GLU A 306 -23.96 -21.72 1.85
CA GLU A 306 -25.18 -20.94 2.06
C GLU A 306 -25.69 -21.06 3.50
N HIS A 307 -26.17 -19.92 4.03
CA HIS A 307 -26.66 -19.72 5.38
C HIS A 307 -25.60 -19.92 6.48
N GLN A 308 -24.33 -19.93 6.10
CA GLN A 308 -23.21 -19.97 7.02
C GLN A 308 -22.34 -18.73 6.80
N LEU A 309 -21.53 -18.43 7.81
CA LEU A 309 -20.56 -17.34 7.77
C LEU A 309 -19.29 -17.78 8.47
N SER A 310 -18.18 -17.25 8.01
CA SER A 310 -16.92 -17.32 8.73
C SER A 310 -16.00 -16.16 8.40
N GLY A 311 -14.98 -15.99 9.24
CA GLY A 311 -13.95 -15.00 9.03
C GLY A 311 -13.92 -13.93 10.10
N GLU A 312 -13.22 -12.85 9.78
CA GLU A 312 -12.79 -11.84 10.73
C GLU A 312 -13.66 -10.58 10.65
N VAL A 313 -14.32 -10.26 11.75
CA VAL A 313 -15.05 -8.99 11.93
C VAL A 313 -14.06 -7.97 12.50
N LYS A 314 -13.66 -7.01 11.67
CA LYS A 314 -12.75 -5.93 12.05
C LYS A 314 -13.51 -4.75 12.58
N ILE A 315 -13.25 -4.35 13.82
CA ILE A 315 -13.86 -3.17 14.43
C ILE A 315 -12.95 -1.96 14.19
N HIS A 316 -13.51 -0.93 13.57
CA HIS A 316 -12.88 0.38 13.43
C HIS A 316 -13.36 1.27 14.57
N LYS A 317 -12.42 1.70 15.41
CA LYS A 317 -12.70 2.56 16.56
C LYS A 317 -13.52 3.79 16.16
N ALA A 318 -14.36 4.25 17.10
CA ALA A 318 -14.94 5.58 17.00
C ALA A 318 -13.82 6.62 16.83
N ARG A 319 -14.09 7.71 16.10
CA ARG A 319 -13.10 8.78 15.89
C ARG A 319 -12.62 9.33 17.24
N ASN A 320 -13.54 9.41 18.19
CA ASN A 320 -13.29 9.73 19.59
C ASN A 320 -13.76 8.55 20.47
N ASP A 321 -12.85 7.66 20.87
CA ASP A 321 -13.13 6.47 21.71
C ASP A 321 -12.92 6.72 23.22
N PHE A 322 -12.79 7.98 23.63
CA PHE A 322 -12.34 8.37 24.97
C PHE A 322 -13.27 8.03 26.14
N ASP A 323 -14.53 7.77 25.82
CA ASP A 323 -15.58 7.39 26.76
C ASP A 323 -16.11 5.99 26.43
N VAL A 324 -15.32 5.18 25.72
CA VAL A 324 -15.63 3.81 25.34
C VAL A 324 -14.71 2.86 26.08
N ASP A 325 -15.28 1.90 26.79
CA ASP A 325 -14.53 0.84 27.48
C ASP A 325 -14.47 -0.43 26.60
N THR A 326 -15.57 -0.74 25.92
CA THR A 326 -15.72 -1.93 25.08
C THR A 326 -16.50 -1.62 23.79
N TYR A 327 -16.20 -2.39 22.75
CA TYR A 327 -17.01 -2.50 21.54
C TYR A 327 -17.74 -3.83 21.57
N ALA A 328 -19.07 -3.79 21.61
CA ALA A 328 -19.92 -4.97 21.64
C ALA A 328 -20.57 -5.19 20.27
N VAL A 329 -20.40 -6.37 19.69
CA VAL A 329 -20.93 -6.72 18.37
C VAL A 329 -22.11 -7.68 18.52
N TYR A 330 -23.24 -7.34 17.91
CA TYR A 330 -24.50 -8.08 17.96
C TYR A 330 -24.98 -8.46 16.56
N TRP A 331 -25.78 -9.51 16.50
CA TRP A 331 -26.64 -9.75 15.34
C TRP A 331 -27.78 -8.72 15.33
N GLY A 332 -28.09 -8.17 14.15
CA GLY A 332 -29.13 -7.17 13.95
C GLY A 332 -30.23 -7.66 13.02
N LYS A 333 -31.48 -7.35 13.36
CA LYS A 333 -32.65 -7.54 12.47
C LYS A 333 -32.87 -6.36 11.51
N SER A 334 -32.23 -5.23 11.79
CA SER A 334 -32.10 -4.07 10.90
C SER A 334 -30.74 -3.40 11.11
N ASP A 335 -30.51 -2.29 10.42
CA ASP A 335 -29.35 -1.40 10.57
C ASP A 335 -29.24 -0.69 11.94
N PHE A 336 -30.21 -0.88 12.83
CA PHE A 336 -30.28 -0.22 14.15
C PHE A 336 -30.74 -1.16 15.27
N ALA A 337 -31.66 -2.09 14.97
CA ALA A 337 -32.26 -2.95 15.98
C ALA A 337 -31.52 -4.28 16.12
N LYS A 338 -31.15 -4.62 17.37
CA LYS A 338 -30.59 -5.93 17.72
C LYS A 338 -31.59 -7.05 17.43
N LEU A 339 -31.06 -8.20 17.04
CA LEU A 339 -31.80 -9.45 16.98
C LEU A 339 -31.88 -10.05 18.39
N GLU A 340 -33.05 -10.62 18.70
CA GLU A 340 -33.35 -11.21 20.00
C GLU A 340 -33.66 -12.69 19.82
N THR A 341 -33.31 -13.52 20.81
CA THR A 341 -33.71 -14.92 20.86
C THR A 341 -35.21 -15.05 21.13
N SER A 342 -35.75 -16.26 21.03
CA SER A 342 -37.15 -16.55 21.38
C SER A 342 -37.51 -16.23 22.85
N GLN A 343 -36.52 -16.05 23.72
CA GLN A 343 -36.68 -15.65 25.12
C GLN A 343 -36.52 -14.13 25.34
N GLY A 344 -36.28 -13.35 24.27
CA GLY A 344 -36.07 -11.91 24.34
C GLY A 344 -34.66 -11.48 24.70
N GLU A 345 -33.67 -12.38 24.65
CA GLU A 345 -32.27 -12.05 24.94
C GLU A 345 -31.57 -11.54 23.69
N GLU A 346 -30.79 -10.47 23.82
CA GLU A 346 -30.01 -9.90 22.71
C GLU A 346 -28.92 -10.87 22.24
N MET A 347 -28.81 -11.08 20.93
CA MET A 347 -27.84 -12.01 20.36
C MET A 347 -26.45 -11.37 20.21
N LEU A 348 -25.66 -11.41 21.29
CA LEU A 348 -24.27 -10.97 21.32
C LEU A 348 -23.36 -11.94 20.54
N LEU A 349 -22.61 -11.41 19.58
CA LEU A 349 -21.55 -12.15 18.87
C LEU A 349 -20.25 -12.14 19.67
N GLY A 350 -19.87 -10.99 20.23
CA GLY A 350 -18.66 -10.85 21.05
C GLY A 350 -18.39 -9.41 21.45
N GLU A 351 -17.42 -9.23 22.35
CA GLU A 351 -16.98 -7.91 22.82
C GLU A 351 -15.46 -7.81 22.76
N VAL A 352 -14.95 -6.61 22.45
CA VAL A 352 -13.51 -6.31 22.51
C VAL A 352 -13.28 -5.06 23.35
N SER A 353 -12.22 -5.06 24.16
CA SER A 353 -11.84 -3.86 24.92
C SER A 353 -11.34 -2.76 23.98
N ALA A 354 -11.81 -1.53 24.18
CA ALA A 354 -11.32 -0.37 23.44
C ALA A 354 -9.83 -0.09 23.70
N LEU A 355 -9.26 -0.60 24.80
CA LEU A 355 -7.83 -0.47 25.11
C LEU A 355 -6.95 -1.47 24.33
N SER A 356 -7.54 -2.50 23.72
CA SER A 356 -6.80 -3.48 22.93
C SER A 356 -6.28 -2.85 21.63
N ASN A 357 -5.09 -3.30 21.21
CA ASN A 357 -4.57 -3.01 19.87
C ASN A 357 -5.18 -3.94 18.81
N ASP A 358 -5.70 -5.10 19.24
CA ASP A 358 -6.38 -6.08 18.41
C ASP A 358 -7.89 -5.93 18.65
N LEU A 359 -8.61 -5.49 17.62
CA LEU A 359 -10.03 -5.18 17.66
C LEU A 359 -10.84 -6.13 16.76
N ASP A 360 -10.31 -7.33 16.54
CA ASP A 360 -10.90 -8.29 15.64
C ASP A 360 -11.69 -9.35 16.42
N LEU A 361 -12.87 -9.72 15.90
CA LEU A 361 -13.68 -10.82 16.39
C LEU A 361 -13.73 -11.92 15.32
N GLN A 362 -13.52 -13.17 15.73
CA GLN A 362 -13.53 -14.30 14.82
C GLN A 362 -14.91 -14.98 14.82
N ILE A 363 -15.50 -15.10 13.63
CA ILE A 363 -16.64 -15.98 13.38
C ILE A 363 -16.08 -17.34 12.95
N PRO A 364 -16.31 -18.42 13.73
CA PRO A 364 -15.84 -19.76 13.39
C PRO A 364 -16.35 -20.25 12.02
N GLN A 365 -15.63 -21.18 11.41
CA GLN A 365 -16.07 -21.82 10.17
C GLN A 365 -17.43 -22.52 10.33
N ASN A 366 -18.26 -22.43 9.29
CA ASN A 366 -19.59 -23.04 9.24
C ASN A 366 -20.54 -22.51 10.32
N SER A 367 -20.39 -21.25 10.75
CA SER A 367 -21.28 -20.67 11.75
C SER A 367 -22.63 -20.34 11.11
N PRO A 368 -23.75 -20.91 11.59
CA PRO A 368 -25.05 -20.65 10.98
C PRO A 368 -25.48 -19.21 11.22
N ILE A 369 -26.06 -18.58 10.20
CA ILE A 369 -26.68 -17.25 10.31
C ILE A 369 -27.97 -17.38 11.13
N PRO A 370 -28.14 -16.64 12.24
CA PRO A 370 -29.37 -16.66 12.99
C PRO A 370 -30.59 -16.23 12.15
N GLU A 371 -31.73 -16.88 12.35
CA GLU A 371 -32.96 -16.56 11.62
C GLU A 371 -33.37 -15.09 11.86
N GLY A 372 -33.60 -14.34 10.78
CA GLY A 372 -33.94 -12.91 10.84
C GLY A 372 -32.75 -11.96 10.99
N ALA A 373 -31.51 -12.47 11.09
CA ALA A 373 -30.32 -11.62 11.05
C ALA A 373 -30.12 -11.04 9.64
N THR A 374 -30.05 -9.71 9.56
CA THR A 374 -29.79 -8.98 8.31
C THR A 374 -28.54 -8.10 8.41
N HIS A 375 -28.08 -7.79 9.63
CA HIS A 375 -26.94 -6.91 9.87
C HIS A 375 -26.03 -7.44 11.00
N LEU A 376 -24.78 -7.00 11.01
CA LEU A 376 -23.95 -6.95 12.20
C LEU A 376 -23.97 -5.53 12.76
N LEU A 377 -24.11 -5.40 14.07
CA LEU A 377 -24.19 -4.12 14.77
C LEU A 377 -23.04 -4.01 15.76
N VAL A 378 -22.28 -2.93 15.74
CA VAL A 378 -21.28 -2.60 16.76
C VAL A 378 -21.74 -1.43 17.61
N PHE A 379 -21.76 -1.63 18.92
CA PHE A 379 -22.06 -0.60 19.90
C PHE A 379 -20.78 -0.21 20.64
N SER A 380 -20.55 1.10 20.73
CA SER A 380 -19.59 1.65 21.69
C SER A 380 -20.25 1.64 23.07
N ARG A 381 -19.58 1.03 24.06
CA ARG A 381 -20.13 0.76 25.38
C ARG A 381 -19.16 1.19 26.48
N ASN A 382 -19.70 1.68 27.59
CA ASN A 382 -18.99 1.92 28.84
C ASN A 382 -19.85 1.55 30.06
N GLU A 383 -19.39 1.85 31.27
CA GLU A 383 -20.15 1.60 32.52
C GLU A 383 -21.55 2.25 32.57
N TYR A 384 -21.78 3.34 31.82
CA TYR A 384 -23.05 4.05 31.73
C TYR A 384 -23.98 3.48 30.64
N GLY A 385 -23.52 2.50 29.87
CA GLY A 385 -24.28 1.77 28.86
C GLY A 385 -23.76 1.98 27.43
N GLU A 386 -24.61 1.65 26.47
CA GLU A 386 -24.28 1.70 25.04
C GLU A 386 -24.66 3.05 24.42
N TYR A 387 -23.87 3.48 23.43
CA TYR A 387 -24.27 4.58 22.57
C TYR A 387 -25.55 4.24 21.82
N SER A 388 -26.48 5.20 21.72
CA SER A 388 -27.83 4.93 21.24
C SER A 388 -27.93 4.57 19.76
N SER A 389 -26.88 4.76 18.97
CA SER A 389 -26.87 4.43 17.54
C SER A 389 -25.68 3.53 17.21
N PRO A 390 -25.88 2.30 16.72
CA PRO A 390 -24.78 1.42 16.38
C PRO A 390 -24.09 1.82 15.07
N GLY A 391 -22.85 1.37 14.91
CA GLY A 391 -22.30 1.12 13.59
C GLY A 391 -22.95 -0.14 13.01
N SER A 392 -23.36 -0.13 11.75
CA SER A 392 -24.03 -1.28 11.13
C SER A 392 -23.37 -1.68 9.82
N LEU A 393 -23.38 -2.99 9.57
CA LEU A 393 -22.95 -3.59 8.32
C LEU A 393 -24.04 -4.54 7.84
N LEU A 394 -24.48 -4.39 6.60
CA LEU A 394 -25.39 -5.34 5.97
C LEU A 394 -24.69 -6.69 5.80
N LEU A 395 -25.28 -7.75 6.35
CA LEU A 395 -24.76 -9.10 6.18
C LEU A 395 -24.90 -9.56 4.73
N ARG A 396 -23.82 -10.13 4.20
CA ARG A 396 -23.78 -10.74 2.88
C ARG A 396 -23.14 -12.12 3.01
N ASP A 397 -23.99 -13.14 3.02
CA ASP A 397 -23.62 -14.54 2.86
C ASP A 397 -22.99 -14.72 1.47
N ALA A 398 -21.72 -15.10 1.44
CA ALA A 398 -21.04 -15.39 0.20
C ALA A 398 -21.42 -16.80 -0.23
N ALA A 399 -22.18 -16.91 -1.32
CA ALA A 399 -22.56 -18.21 -1.86
C ALA A 399 -22.45 -18.20 -3.38
N LEU A 400 -21.88 -19.26 -3.95
CA LEU A 400 -21.86 -19.45 -5.39
C LEU A 400 -23.27 -19.77 -5.93
N PRO A 401 -23.56 -19.45 -7.20
CA PRO A 401 -24.82 -19.88 -7.81
C PRO A 401 -24.94 -21.40 -7.80
N LYS A 402 -26.14 -21.94 -7.56
CA LYS A 402 -26.38 -23.40 -7.49
C LYS A 402 -26.77 -24.01 -8.84
N ALA A 403 -27.46 -23.26 -9.68
CA ALA A 403 -27.91 -23.73 -10.98
C ALA A 403 -26.94 -23.30 -12.08
N LYS A 404 -26.56 -24.24 -12.95
CA LYS A 404 -25.85 -23.94 -14.20
C LYS A 404 -26.85 -23.48 -15.28
N PRO A 405 -26.39 -22.85 -16.38
CA PRO A 405 -27.29 -22.50 -17.48
C PRO A 405 -27.92 -23.76 -18.09
N SER A 406 -29.16 -23.67 -18.57
CA SER A 406 -29.90 -24.85 -19.06
C SER A 406 -29.36 -25.38 -20.39
N GLY A 407 -28.66 -24.54 -21.15
CA GLY A 407 -28.20 -24.85 -22.50
C GLY A 407 -27.33 -23.74 -23.08
N LEU A 408 -26.61 -24.07 -24.14
CA LEU A 408 -25.79 -23.16 -24.92
C LEU A 408 -25.97 -23.51 -26.39
N SER A 409 -26.16 -22.52 -27.25
CA SER A 409 -26.19 -22.70 -28.70
C SER A 409 -25.32 -21.67 -29.40
N PHE A 410 -24.69 -22.09 -30.49
CA PHE A 410 -23.85 -21.26 -31.33
C PHE A 410 -23.90 -21.79 -32.76
N GLU A 411 -23.97 -20.88 -33.73
CA GLU A 411 -23.81 -21.21 -35.15
C GLU A 411 -22.73 -20.31 -35.72
N ASP A 412 -21.78 -20.94 -36.42
CA ASP A 412 -20.72 -20.22 -37.10
C ASP A 412 -21.24 -19.60 -38.40
N GLU A 413 -21.06 -18.30 -38.50
CA GLU A 413 -21.41 -17.42 -39.62
C GLU A 413 -20.15 -16.87 -40.31
N ASP A 414 -18.95 -17.25 -39.86
CA ASP A 414 -17.72 -17.04 -40.62
C ASP A 414 -17.50 -18.20 -41.59
N GLY A 415 -16.93 -17.90 -42.75
CA GLY A 415 -16.61 -18.90 -43.77
C GLY A 415 -15.10 -19.08 -43.97
N GLY A 416 -14.29 -18.27 -43.29
CA GLY A 416 -12.84 -18.34 -43.32
C GLY A 416 -12.33 -19.51 -42.48
N LYS A 417 -11.24 -20.13 -42.95
CA LYS A 417 -10.60 -21.23 -42.23
C LYS A 417 -10.04 -20.76 -40.88
N ASP A 418 -10.26 -21.58 -39.85
CA ASP A 418 -9.83 -21.37 -38.46
C ASP A 418 -10.43 -20.12 -37.81
N LEU A 419 -11.50 -19.55 -38.37
CA LEU A 419 -12.19 -18.37 -37.84
C LEU A 419 -13.62 -18.74 -37.51
N VAL A 420 -14.11 -18.21 -36.39
CA VAL A 420 -15.52 -18.36 -36.01
C VAL A 420 -16.13 -17.02 -35.67
N LYS A 421 -17.40 -16.85 -36.03
CA LYS A 421 -18.20 -15.65 -35.77
C LYS A 421 -19.65 -16.06 -35.58
N GLY A 422 -20.40 -15.37 -34.74
CA GLY A 422 -21.85 -15.57 -34.69
C GLY A 422 -22.45 -15.27 -33.34
N ARG A 423 -23.76 -15.52 -33.21
CA ARG A 423 -24.49 -15.31 -31.97
C ARG A 423 -24.39 -16.56 -31.07
N ILE A 424 -23.85 -16.38 -29.88
CA ILE A 424 -23.93 -17.34 -28.79
C ILE A 424 -25.21 -17.06 -28.00
N THR A 425 -26.07 -18.06 -27.82
CA THR A 425 -27.29 -17.95 -27.00
C THR A 425 -27.15 -18.85 -25.78
N ILE A 426 -27.31 -18.25 -24.59
CA ILE A 426 -27.24 -18.92 -23.30
C ILE A 426 -28.68 -19.09 -22.82
N LEU A 427 -29.11 -20.35 -22.66
CA LEU A 427 -30.43 -20.64 -22.11
C LEU A 427 -30.39 -20.42 -20.60
N ARG A 428 -31.35 -19.64 -20.09
CA ARG A 428 -31.40 -19.27 -18.68
C ARG A 428 -31.37 -20.49 -17.76
N ALA A 429 -30.75 -20.37 -16.59
CA ALA A 429 -30.80 -21.42 -15.58
C ALA A 429 -32.24 -21.62 -15.06
N ALA A 430 -32.53 -22.82 -14.54
CA ALA A 430 -33.83 -23.12 -13.93
C ALA A 430 -34.11 -22.23 -12.70
N ASP A 431 -33.04 -21.91 -11.97
CA ASP A 431 -33.04 -21.01 -10.81
C ASP A 431 -31.96 -19.94 -11.02
N GLU A 432 -32.37 -18.67 -10.99
CA GLU A 432 -31.49 -17.51 -11.19
C GLU A 432 -31.39 -16.62 -9.94
N GLU A 433 -31.89 -17.07 -8.78
CA GLU A 433 -31.95 -16.27 -7.55
C GLU A 433 -30.58 -15.71 -7.17
N LYS A 434 -29.54 -16.56 -7.19
CA LYS A 434 -28.15 -16.20 -6.90
C LYS A 434 -27.27 -15.98 -8.11
N ILE A 435 -27.84 -15.83 -9.32
CA ILE A 435 -27.10 -15.52 -10.54
C ILE A 435 -27.21 -14.02 -10.83
N SER A 436 -26.10 -13.34 -11.09
CA SER A 436 -26.12 -11.95 -11.62
C SER A 436 -25.68 -11.89 -13.09
N GLU A 437 -24.83 -12.83 -13.51
CA GLU A 437 -24.26 -12.88 -14.85
C GLU A 437 -23.86 -14.29 -15.27
N TYR A 438 -23.66 -14.47 -16.57
CA TYR A 438 -23.13 -15.68 -17.18
C TYR A 438 -21.74 -15.40 -17.74
N SER A 439 -20.79 -16.30 -17.50
CA SER A 439 -19.41 -16.15 -17.95
C SER A 439 -19.11 -17.14 -19.07
N LEU A 440 -18.65 -16.61 -20.21
CA LEU A 440 -18.33 -17.38 -21.41
C LEU A 440 -16.82 -17.62 -21.52
N HIS A 441 -16.45 -18.87 -21.79
CA HIS A 441 -15.07 -19.29 -21.95
C HIS A 441 -14.88 -20.27 -23.11
N TRP A 442 -13.71 -20.27 -23.72
CA TRP A 442 -13.19 -21.36 -24.54
C TRP A 442 -12.83 -22.57 -23.68
N GLY A 443 -13.28 -23.74 -24.11
CA GLY A 443 -13.04 -25.03 -23.47
C GLY A 443 -12.19 -25.95 -24.34
N ARG A 444 -11.26 -26.66 -23.72
CA ARG A 444 -10.53 -27.78 -24.34
C ARG A 444 -11.30 -29.12 -24.25
N SER A 445 -12.33 -29.15 -23.42
CA SER A 445 -13.28 -30.24 -23.26
C SER A 445 -14.63 -29.69 -22.77
N PRO A 446 -15.70 -30.51 -22.68
CA PRO A 446 -17.00 -30.08 -22.18
C PRO A 446 -17.00 -29.47 -20.76
N THR A 447 -15.95 -29.67 -19.96
CA THR A 447 -15.90 -29.25 -18.56
C THR A 447 -14.65 -28.46 -18.19
N ARG A 448 -13.67 -28.32 -19.10
CA ARG A 448 -12.38 -27.69 -18.80
C ARG A 448 -12.11 -26.54 -19.74
N LYS A 449 -11.87 -25.35 -19.16
CA LYS A 449 -11.36 -24.16 -19.83
C LYS A 449 -10.00 -24.43 -20.50
N THR A 450 -9.67 -23.69 -21.56
CA THR A 450 -8.32 -23.68 -22.13
C THR A 450 -7.32 -23.09 -21.12
N THR A 451 -6.04 -23.44 -21.25
CA THR A 451 -4.99 -23.00 -20.31
C THR A 451 -4.64 -21.52 -20.46
N GLN A 452 -4.75 -20.99 -21.68
CA GLN A 452 -4.48 -19.60 -22.00
C GLN A 452 -5.65 -19.03 -22.79
N ASN A 453 -5.93 -17.74 -22.59
CA ASN A 453 -6.96 -16.98 -23.30
C ASN A 453 -8.33 -17.65 -23.32
N SER A 454 -8.75 -18.26 -22.21
CA SER A 454 -10.06 -18.93 -22.15
C SER A 454 -11.21 -17.94 -22.12
N PHE A 455 -11.07 -16.80 -21.45
CA PHE A 455 -12.17 -15.87 -21.24
C PHE A 455 -12.61 -15.22 -22.56
N ILE A 456 -13.93 -15.22 -22.81
CA ILE A 456 -14.55 -14.57 -23.97
C ILE A 456 -15.23 -13.29 -23.52
N SER A 457 -16.24 -13.41 -22.66
CA SER A 457 -17.02 -12.29 -22.16
C SER A 457 -17.87 -12.69 -20.96
N THR A 458 -18.35 -11.69 -20.25
CA THR A 458 -19.42 -11.84 -19.27
C THR A 458 -20.71 -11.24 -19.83
N VAL A 459 -21.83 -11.90 -19.60
CA VAL A 459 -23.16 -11.52 -20.10
C VAL A 459 -24.10 -11.37 -18.90
N LYS A 460 -24.62 -10.16 -18.66
CA LYS A 460 -25.58 -9.94 -17.59
C LYS A 460 -26.85 -10.75 -17.85
N LYS A 461 -27.45 -11.30 -16.80
CA LYS A 461 -28.75 -11.98 -16.95
C LYS A 461 -29.84 -10.98 -17.32
N GLU A 462 -30.86 -11.45 -18.02
CA GLU A 462 -32.12 -10.75 -18.20
C GLU A 462 -33.23 -11.58 -17.54
N GLU A 463 -34.00 -10.95 -16.66
CA GLU A 463 -34.98 -11.67 -15.83
C GLU A 463 -36.00 -12.43 -16.69
N GLY A 464 -36.03 -13.75 -16.53
CA GLY A 464 -36.95 -14.65 -17.23
C GLY A 464 -36.65 -14.86 -18.72
N LYS A 465 -35.49 -14.44 -19.22
CA LYS A 465 -35.13 -14.52 -20.64
C LYS A 465 -33.78 -15.19 -20.87
N ASP A 466 -33.66 -15.83 -22.02
CA ASP A 466 -32.38 -16.26 -22.55
C ASP A 466 -31.57 -15.03 -22.98
N VAL A 467 -30.25 -15.09 -22.78
CA VAL A 467 -29.35 -14.00 -23.13
C VAL A 467 -28.46 -14.39 -24.29
N SER A 468 -27.98 -13.40 -25.03
CA SER A 468 -27.11 -13.65 -26.18
C SER A 468 -25.88 -12.76 -26.17
N TYR A 469 -24.80 -13.27 -26.75
CA TYR A 469 -23.55 -12.59 -26.94
C TYR A 469 -23.11 -12.71 -28.40
N TRP A 470 -22.64 -11.61 -28.98
CA TRP A 470 -22.13 -11.60 -30.35
C TRP A 470 -20.63 -11.83 -30.37
N LEU A 471 -20.21 -12.97 -30.90
CA LEU A 471 -18.81 -13.30 -31.10
C LEU A 471 -18.32 -12.65 -32.40
N SER A 472 -17.40 -11.69 -32.29
CA SER A 472 -16.70 -11.14 -33.45
C SER A 472 -15.80 -12.21 -34.10
N SER A 473 -15.61 -12.11 -35.43
CA SER A 473 -14.71 -13.00 -36.18
C SER A 473 -13.34 -13.05 -35.53
N GLN A 474 -12.95 -14.23 -35.08
CA GLN A 474 -11.67 -14.49 -34.44
C GLN A 474 -11.29 -15.96 -34.54
N LYS A 475 -9.98 -16.23 -34.39
CA LYS A 475 -9.46 -17.59 -34.28
C LYS A 475 -9.63 -18.11 -32.84
N PRO A 476 -10.28 -19.27 -32.62
CA PRO A 476 -10.30 -19.90 -31.31
C PRO A 476 -8.87 -20.18 -30.79
N PRO A 477 -8.62 -20.11 -29.46
CA PRO A 477 -7.32 -20.45 -28.89
C PRO A 477 -6.89 -21.89 -29.24
N ASP A 478 -5.58 -22.14 -29.27
CA ASP A 478 -5.05 -23.47 -29.55
C ASP A 478 -5.60 -24.52 -28.57
N GLY A 479 -6.17 -25.60 -29.12
CA GLY A 479 -6.81 -26.67 -28.35
C GLY A 479 -8.24 -26.37 -27.86
N ALA A 480 -8.82 -25.21 -28.22
CA ALA A 480 -10.23 -24.94 -27.99
C ALA A 480 -11.10 -25.83 -28.90
N THR A 481 -12.02 -26.56 -28.29
CA THR A 481 -12.99 -27.44 -28.98
C THR A 481 -14.42 -27.15 -28.57
N HIS A 482 -14.63 -26.39 -27.49
CA HIS A 482 -15.94 -26.11 -26.91
C HIS A 482 -16.07 -24.63 -26.53
N LEU A 483 -17.30 -24.13 -26.52
CA LEU A 483 -17.73 -22.96 -25.75
C LEU A 483 -18.29 -23.46 -24.42
N LEU A 484 -17.95 -22.76 -23.33
CA LEU A 484 -18.41 -23.06 -21.98
C LEU A 484 -19.13 -21.83 -21.42
N ALA A 485 -20.31 -22.03 -20.85
CA ALA A 485 -21.03 -21.00 -20.11
C ALA A 485 -21.20 -21.42 -18.65
N PHE A 486 -20.82 -20.52 -17.74
CA PHE A 486 -20.90 -20.71 -16.29
C PHE A 486 -21.86 -19.69 -15.69
N SER A 487 -22.67 -20.12 -14.72
CA SER A 487 -23.43 -19.19 -13.89
C SER A 487 -22.49 -18.48 -12.92
N LYS A 488 -22.66 -17.17 -12.74
CA LYS A 488 -21.75 -16.33 -11.95
C LYS A 488 -22.51 -15.29 -11.12
N ASN A 489 -21.95 -14.93 -9.99
CA ASN A 489 -22.34 -13.77 -9.20
C ASN A 489 -21.13 -12.98 -8.68
N ASP A 490 -21.36 -12.04 -7.77
CA ASP A 490 -20.32 -11.18 -7.19
C ASP A 490 -19.29 -11.96 -6.35
N PHE A 491 -19.61 -13.19 -5.94
CA PHE A 491 -18.74 -14.05 -5.13
C PHE A 491 -17.96 -15.07 -5.97
N GLY A 492 -18.45 -15.43 -7.16
CA GLY A 492 -17.69 -16.26 -8.08
C GLY A 492 -18.52 -16.98 -9.14
N GLU A 493 -17.82 -17.85 -9.88
CA GLU A 493 -18.39 -18.71 -10.92
C GLU A 493 -18.71 -20.09 -10.34
N LEU A 494 -19.91 -20.61 -10.61
CA LEU A 494 -20.23 -22.01 -10.32
C LEU A 494 -19.28 -22.91 -11.13
N PRO A 495 -18.58 -23.90 -10.55
CA PRO A 495 -17.59 -24.72 -11.27
C PRO A 495 -18.13 -25.61 -12.40
N SER A 496 -19.46 -25.76 -12.51
CA SER A 496 -20.14 -26.67 -13.44
C SER A 496 -20.70 -25.90 -14.65
N PRO A 497 -20.08 -25.99 -15.83
CA PRO A 497 -20.57 -25.30 -17.02
C PRO A 497 -21.68 -26.07 -17.75
N VAL A 498 -22.32 -25.38 -18.68
CA VAL A 498 -22.87 -26.00 -19.88
C VAL A 498 -21.92 -25.78 -21.05
N SER A 499 -21.84 -26.75 -21.95
CA SER A 499 -20.89 -26.73 -23.07
C SER A 499 -21.57 -26.88 -24.41
N PHE A 500 -21.00 -26.27 -25.43
CA PHE A 500 -21.35 -26.45 -26.83
C PHE A 500 -20.08 -26.76 -27.63
N GLN A 501 -20.10 -27.80 -28.47
CA GLN A 501 -18.94 -28.14 -29.31
C GLN A 501 -18.85 -27.16 -30.47
N VAL A 502 -17.69 -26.54 -30.65
CA VAL A 502 -17.46 -25.56 -31.72
C VAL A 502 -17.07 -26.32 -32.98
N VAL A 503 -17.72 -25.97 -34.09
CA VAL A 503 -17.41 -26.48 -35.42
C VAL A 503 -17.17 -25.27 -36.32
N ASP A 504 -15.95 -25.15 -36.83
CA ASP A 504 -15.57 -24.17 -37.85
C ASP A 504 -16.24 -24.56 -39.18
N LYS A 505 -17.15 -23.71 -39.65
CA LYS A 505 -17.85 -23.90 -40.92
C LYS A 505 -17.11 -23.13 -42.02
N THR A 506 -16.28 -23.82 -42.79
CA THR A 506 -15.57 -23.17 -43.90
C THR A 506 -16.42 -23.06 -45.18
N LYS A 507 -16.19 -22.01 -45.97
CA LYS A 507 -16.62 -21.96 -47.38
C LYS A 507 -16.04 -23.15 -48.17
N PRO A 508 -16.66 -23.53 -49.30
CA PRO A 508 -16.01 -24.43 -50.24
C PRO A 508 -14.77 -23.77 -50.85
N CYS A 509 -13.75 -24.55 -51.16
CA CYS A 509 -12.51 -24.16 -51.82
C CYS A 509 -11.83 -22.96 -51.14
N VAL A 510 -11.52 -23.12 -49.84
CA VAL A 510 -10.78 -22.14 -49.02
C VAL A 510 -9.26 -22.29 -49.16
N SER A 511 -8.78 -23.34 -49.85
CA SER A 511 -7.38 -23.47 -50.22
C SER A 511 -7.21 -24.14 -51.59
N ARG A 512 -6.16 -23.79 -52.32
CA ARG A 512 -5.91 -24.33 -53.67
C ARG A 512 -5.74 -25.85 -53.63
N GLY A 513 -6.55 -26.56 -54.41
CA GLY A 513 -6.49 -28.01 -54.51
C GLY A 513 -7.31 -28.76 -53.45
N GLU A 514 -8.08 -28.06 -52.62
CA GLU A 514 -9.09 -28.68 -51.76
C GLU A 514 -10.13 -29.44 -52.61
N ASP A 515 -10.68 -30.53 -52.08
CA ASP A 515 -11.64 -31.36 -52.80
C ASP A 515 -12.92 -30.63 -53.19
N SER A 516 -13.25 -29.54 -52.49
CA SER A 516 -14.40 -28.66 -52.78
C SER A 516 -14.10 -27.59 -53.85
N CYS A 517 -12.90 -27.56 -54.42
CA CYS A 517 -12.56 -26.73 -55.56
C CYS A 517 -13.06 -27.35 -56.87
N PRO A 518 -13.64 -26.55 -57.79
CA PRO A 518 -13.97 -27.05 -59.13
C PRO A 518 -12.70 -27.59 -59.78
N GLN A 519 -12.80 -28.73 -60.47
CA GLN A 519 -11.60 -29.39 -61.03
C GLN A 519 -11.10 -28.71 -62.31
N GLY A 520 -11.95 -27.95 -63.00
CA GLY A 520 -11.60 -27.26 -64.21
C GLY A 520 -12.78 -26.56 -64.87
N VAL A 521 -12.47 -25.74 -65.86
CA VAL A 521 -13.46 -25.13 -66.75
C VAL A 521 -12.89 -25.20 -68.17
N GLN A 522 -13.76 -25.48 -69.15
CA GLN A 522 -13.43 -25.50 -70.56
C GLN A 522 -14.38 -24.56 -71.31
N VAL A 523 -13.85 -23.87 -72.31
CA VAL A 523 -14.60 -22.90 -73.11
C VAL A 523 -14.35 -23.23 -74.58
N THR A 524 -15.40 -23.33 -75.38
CA THR A 524 -15.26 -23.53 -76.83
C THR A 524 -14.76 -22.25 -77.52
N VAL A 525 -14.32 -22.38 -78.77
CA VAL A 525 -14.03 -21.21 -79.62
C VAL A 525 -15.31 -20.39 -79.79
N ASP A 526 -15.15 -19.07 -79.92
CA ASP A 526 -16.24 -18.15 -80.20
C ASP A 526 -16.82 -18.39 -81.60
N GLU A 527 -18.09 -18.73 -81.68
CA GLU A 527 -18.81 -18.92 -82.95
C GLU A 527 -19.41 -17.61 -83.49
N ASN A 528 -19.36 -16.51 -82.72
CA ASN A 528 -19.92 -15.24 -83.14
C ASN A 528 -18.85 -14.37 -83.84
N PRO A 529 -19.06 -13.99 -85.11
CA PRO A 529 -18.11 -13.15 -85.83
C PRO A 529 -18.16 -11.66 -85.44
N GLU A 530 -19.14 -11.22 -84.63
CA GLU A 530 -19.29 -9.82 -84.22
C GLU A 530 -18.37 -9.47 -83.03
N PRO A 531 -17.53 -8.41 -83.12
CA PRO A 531 -16.69 -7.98 -82.01
C PRO A 531 -17.51 -7.65 -80.77
N LYS A 532 -17.03 -8.07 -79.60
CA LYS A 532 -17.66 -7.90 -78.28
C LYS A 532 -18.98 -8.65 -78.12
N GLN A 533 -19.26 -9.65 -78.95
CA GLN A 533 -20.37 -10.57 -78.78
C GLN A 533 -19.80 -11.98 -78.77
N ALA A 534 -20.05 -12.75 -77.72
CA ALA A 534 -19.61 -14.14 -77.64
C ALA A 534 -20.76 -15.09 -77.92
N LYS A 535 -20.47 -16.16 -78.66
CA LYS A 535 -21.26 -17.39 -78.70
C LYS A 535 -20.35 -18.58 -78.37
N VAL A 536 -20.28 -18.94 -77.08
CA VAL A 536 -19.42 -20.01 -76.57
C VAL A 536 -20.17 -20.96 -75.66
N LYS A 537 -19.70 -22.21 -75.57
CA LYS A 537 -20.14 -23.19 -74.58
C LYS A 537 -19.10 -23.30 -73.48
N VAL A 538 -19.53 -23.11 -72.23
CA VAL A 538 -18.70 -23.25 -71.03
C VAL A 538 -19.06 -24.54 -70.30
N THR A 539 -18.10 -25.44 -70.14
CA THR A 539 -18.27 -26.70 -69.41
C THR A 539 -17.45 -26.65 -68.12
N VAL A 540 -18.13 -26.78 -66.98
CA VAL A 540 -17.49 -26.83 -65.65
C VAL A 540 -17.25 -28.29 -65.27
N THR A 541 -16.02 -28.62 -64.87
CA THR A 541 -15.73 -29.92 -64.25
C THR A 541 -15.99 -29.81 -62.75
N PRO A 542 -16.94 -30.60 -62.19
CA PRO A 542 -17.33 -30.50 -60.79
C PRO A 542 -16.17 -30.77 -59.85
N ALA A 543 -16.30 -30.31 -58.61
CA ALA A 543 -15.37 -30.56 -57.53
C ALA A 543 -15.30 -32.05 -57.15
N LYS A 544 -14.22 -32.49 -56.51
CA LYS A 544 -14.09 -33.89 -56.03
C LYS A 544 -15.10 -34.20 -54.91
N SER A 545 -15.45 -33.20 -54.11
CA SER A 545 -16.50 -33.26 -53.09
C SER A 545 -17.39 -32.04 -53.16
N GLU A 546 -18.70 -32.26 -53.31
CA GLU A 546 -19.72 -31.21 -53.40
C GLU A 546 -20.58 -31.10 -52.13
N GLU A 547 -20.11 -31.66 -51.00
CA GLU A 547 -20.84 -31.63 -49.72
C GLU A 547 -21.10 -30.20 -49.23
N LYS A 548 -20.11 -29.31 -49.44
CA LYS A 548 -20.18 -27.88 -49.06
C LYS A 548 -20.65 -26.97 -50.20
N ILE A 549 -21.04 -27.54 -51.35
CA ILE A 549 -21.36 -26.80 -52.58
C ILE A 549 -22.86 -26.95 -52.87
N GLU A 550 -23.51 -25.84 -53.18
CA GLU A 550 -24.88 -25.82 -53.72
C GLU A 550 -24.87 -25.41 -55.20
N LYS A 551 -24.00 -24.48 -55.57
CA LYS A 551 -23.90 -23.96 -56.94
C LYS A 551 -22.49 -23.52 -57.30
N TYR A 552 -22.20 -23.55 -58.59
CA TYR A 552 -21.03 -22.95 -59.21
C TYR A 552 -21.41 -21.59 -59.79
N ARG A 553 -20.58 -20.58 -59.54
CA ARG A 553 -20.79 -19.22 -60.03
C ARG A 553 -19.79 -18.92 -61.12
N ILE A 554 -20.29 -18.61 -62.31
CA ILE A 554 -19.49 -18.37 -63.52
C ILE A 554 -19.43 -16.87 -63.79
N PHE A 555 -18.22 -16.36 -64.05
CA PHE A 555 -17.96 -14.93 -64.30
C PHE A 555 -17.05 -14.73 -65.51
N TRP A 556 -17.19 -13.57 -66.15
CA TRP A 556 -16.17 -13.02 -67.02
C TRP A 556 -14.96 -12.57 -66.19
N GLY A 557 -13.75 -12.86 -66.65
CA GLY A 557 -12.50 -12.55 -65.97
C GLY A 557 -11.53 -11.74 -66.83
N LYS A 558 -10.85 -10.76 -66.23
CA LYS A 558 -9.76 -10.00 -66.89
C LYS A 558 -8.44 -10.78 -66.92
N LYS A 559 -8.23 -11.65 -65.94
CA LYS A 559 -7.02 -12.46 -65.73
C LYS A 559 -7.40 -13.86 -65.28
N SER A 560 -6.49 -14.82 -65.42
CA SER A 560 -6.64 -16.18 -64.90
C SER A 560 -6.73 -16.20 -63.37
N CYS A 561 -7.23 -17.30 -62.81
CA CYS A 561 -7.22 -17.56 -61.36
C CYS A 561 -5.77 -17.74 -60.86
N GLY A 562 -5.16 -16.65 -60.38
CA GLY A 562 -3.81 -16.60 -59.78
C GLY A 562 -3.85 -16.47 -58.25
N ASP A 563 -2.76 -16.03 -57.63
CA ASP A 563 -2.66 -15.94 -56.16
C ASP A 563 -3.42 -14.72 -55.57
N ASP A 564 -3.75 -13.72 -56.39
CA ASP A 564 -4.50 -12.50 -56.02
C ASP A 564 -5.85 -12.38 -56.77
N VAL A 565 -6.72 -13.39 -56.67
CA VAL A 565 -8.09 -13.27 -57.20
C VAL A 565 -8.93 -12.40 -56.26
N SER A 566 -8.78 -11.09 -56.39
CA SER A 566 -9.72 -10.13 -55.80
C SER A 566 -10.94 -9.94 -56.73
N SER A 567 -12.00 -9.33 -56.19
CA SER A 567 -13.18 -8.87 -56.96
C SER A 567 -12.83 -8.08 -58.23
N SER A 568 -11.62 -7.51 -58.31
CA SER A 568 -11.09 -6.80 -59.48
C SER A 568 -10.78 -7.69 -60.69
N SER A 569 -10.61 -9.00 -60.49
CA SER A 569 -10.41 -9.96 -61.59
C SER A 569 -11.70 -10.31 -62.31
N LYS A 570 -12.86 -10.09 -61.67
CA LYS A 570 -14.19 -10.31 -62.26
C LYS A 570 -14.62 -9.08 -63.06
N ASN A 571 -15.24 -9.31 -64.21
CA ASN A 571 -15.69 -8.24 -65.12
C ASN A 571 -17.16 -8.37 -65.53
N GLY A 572 -17.89 -9.31 -64.94
CA GLY A 572 -19.32 -9.52 -65.17
C GLY A 572 -19.77 -10.89 -64.69
N HIS A 573 -20.93 -10.98 -64.07
CA HIS A 573 -21.55 -12.27 -63.74
C HIS A 573 -22.20 -12.86 -64.97
N ILE A 574 -22.00 -14.16 -65.18
CA ILE A 574 -22.53 -14.88 -66.34
C ILE A 574 -23.77 -15.67 -65.92
N ARG A 575 -23.57 -16.66 -65.04
CA ARG A 575 -24.62 -17.56 -64.59
C ARG A 575 -24.21 -18.28 -63.31
N ASP A 576 -25.20 -18.56 -62.47
CA ASP A 576 -25.06 -19.53 -61.38
C ASP A 576 -25.66 -20.87 -61.85
N VAL A 577 -24.91 -21.96 -61.71
CA VAL A 577 -25.33 -23.32 -62.09
C VAL A 577 -25.38 -24.17 -60.83
N ARG A 578 -26.55 -24.75 -60.52
CA ARG A 578 -26.67 -25.64 -59.36
C ARG A 578 -25.94 -26.95 -59.62
N LYS A 579 -25.44 -27.62 -58.58
CA LYS A 579 -24.72 -28.88 -58.74
C LYS A 579 -25.57 -30.00 -59.36
N GLU A 580 -26.90 -29.92 -59.24
CA GLU A 580 -27.84 -30.86 -59.84
C GLU A 580 -28.18 -30.54 -61.31
N GLU A 581 -27.81 -29.37 -61.80
CA GLU A 581 -28.04 -28.95 -63.19
C GLU A 581 -26.90 -29.42 -64.11
N PRO A 582 -27.14 -29.58 -65.42
CA PRO A 582 -26.06 -29.79 -66.38
C PRO A 582 -25.03 -28.67 -66.27
N LEU A 583 -23.77 -29.02 -65.98
CA LEU A 583 -22.65 -28.10 -65.82
C LEU A 583 -22.12 -27.56 -67.15
N GLU A 584 -22.99 -27.48 -68.15
CA GLU A 584 -22.75 -26.94 -69.48
C GLU A 584 -23.65 -25.73 -69.69
N VAL A 585 -23.03 -24.58 -69.96
CA VAL A 585 -23.74 -23.32 -70.18
C VAL A 585 -23.42 -22.77 -71.56
N GLU A 586 -24.44 -22.61 -72.37
CA GLU A 586 -24.35 -21.84 -73.61
C GLU A 586 -24.44 -20.34 -73.29
N LEU A 587 -23.45 -19.59 -73.74
CA LEU A 587 -23.34 -18.15 -73.58
C LEU A 587 -23.51 -17.49 -74.93
N ALA A 588 -24.53 -16.66 -75.06
CA ALA A 588 -24.79 -15.84 -76.24
C ALA A 588 -25.08 -14.40 -75.79
N GLY A 589 -24.16 -13.46 -76.05
CA GLY A 589 -24.37 -12.07 -75.66
C GLY A 589 -23.09 -11.23 -75.53
N PRO A 590 -23.22 -9.99 -75.01
CA PRO A 590 -22.14 -9.02 -75.00
C PRO A 590 -21.03 -9.41 -74.03
N VAL A 591 -19.78 -9.25 -74.49
CA VAL A 591 -18.57 -9.49 -73.71
C VAL A 591 -18.13 -8.18 -73.03
N PRO A 592 -17.99 -8.15 -71.69
CA PRO A 592 -17.48 -6.98 -70.99
C PRO A 592 -16.05 -6.62 -71.41
N GLU A 593 -15.75 -5.32 -71.51
CA GLU A 593 -14.46 -4.83 -72.01
C GLU A 593 -13.27 -5.28 -71.16
N GLY A 594 -12.28 -5.92 -71.80
CA GLY A 594 -11.10 -6.46 -71.13
C GLY A 594 -11.27 -7.87 -70.55
N SER A 595 -12.34 -8.58 -70.91
CA SER A 595 -12.52 -9.99 -70.55
C SER A 595 -11.61 -10.88 -71.42
N GLY A 596 -10.76 -11.67 -70.78
CA GLY A 596 -9.87 -12.64 -71.45
C GLY A 596 -9.93 -14.04 -70.84
N HIS A 597 -10.78 -14.26 -69.84
CA HIS A 597 -10.93 -15.53 -69.13
C HIS A 597 -12.39 -15.75 -68.73
N ILE A 598 -12.77 -17.02 -68.53
CA ILE A 598 -13.97 -17.42 -67.78
C ILE A 598 -13.51 -17.94 -66.43
N LEU A 599 -14.12 -17.46 -65.35
CA LEU A 599 -13.81 -17.83 -63.97
C LEU A 599 -14.98 -18.61 -63.35
N VAL A 600 -14.68 -19.68 -62.62
CA VAL A 600 -15.68 -20.50 -61.93
C VAL A 600 -15.32 -20.63 -60.45
N PHE A 601 -16.27 -20.27 -59.59
CA PHE A 601 -16.18 -20.37 -58.14
C PHE A 601 -17.19 -21.37 -57.59
N SER A 602 -16.85 -22.10 -56.53
CA SER A 602 -17.80 -22.89 -55.76
C SER A 602 -18.56 -21.98 -54.80
N SER A 603 -19.82 -22.28 -54.47
CA SER A 603 -20.60 -21.48 -53.52
C SER A 603 -21.45 -22.35 -52.59
N SER A 604 -21.45 -21.95 -51.32
CA SER A 604 -22.32 -22.49 -50.26
C SER A 604 -23.55 -21.60 -50.08
N PRO A 605 -24.70 -22.16 -49.64
CA PRO A 605 -25.93 -21.41 -49.39
C PRO A 605 -25.76 -20.32 -48.31
N ASN A 606 -25.05 -20.66 -47.22
CA ASN A 606 -25.00 -19.83 -46.02
C ASN A 606 -23.66 -19.09 -45.83
N LEU A 607 -22.58 -19.60 -46.44
CA LEU A 607 -21.22 -19.06 -46.26
C LEU A 607 -20.71 -18.28 -47.48
N GLY A 608 -21.45 -18.36 -48.59
CA GLY A 608 -21.16 -17.63 -49.82
C GLY A 608 -20.14 -18.31 -50.73
N GLU A 609 -19.50 -17.50 -51.55
CA GLU A 609 -18.62 -17.93 -52.64
C GLU A 609 -17.19 -18.22 -52.15
N SER A 610 -16.56 -19.22 -52.76
CA SER A 610 -15.18 -19.64 -52.51
C SER A 610 -14.16 -18.53 -52.73
N ASP A 611 -13.05 -18.59 -52.01
CA ASP A 611 -11.96 -17.62 -52.15
C ASP A 611 -11.07 -17.95 -53.37
N PHE A 612 -11.05 -19.21 -53.81
CA PHE A 612 -10.30 -19.67 -54.98
C PHE A 612 -11.23 -20.06 -56.14
N CYS A 613 -10.74 -19.90 -57.37
CA CYS A 613 -11.42 -20.27 -58.60
C CYS A 613 -10.56 -21.10 -59.54
N VAL A 614 -11.20 -21.68 -60.55
CA VAL A 614 -10.56 -22.17 -61.78
C VAL A 614 -10.90 -21.27 -62.95
N SER A 615 -9.98 -21.14 -63.90
CA SER A 615 -10.17 -20.29 -65.07
C SER A 615 -9.78 -20.98 -66.37
N ALA A 616 -10.47 -20.62 -67.45
CA ALA A 616 -10.09 -20.94 -68.81
C ALA A 616 -9.84 -19.65 -69.60
N PRO A 617 -8.87 -19.63 -70.52
CA PRO A 617 -8.68 -18.50 -71.42
C PRO A 617 -9.91 -18.36 -72.34
N PHE A 618 -10.26 -17.13 -72.65
CA PHE A 618 -11.30 -16.76 -73.61
C PHE A 618 -10.75 -15.69 -74.55
N GLN A 619 -11.00 -15.85 -75.86
CA GLN A 619 -10.58 -14.90 -76.88
C GLN A 619 -11.74 -14.64 -77.83
N ASP A 620 -12.09 -13.36 -77.97
CA ASP A 620 -13.02 -12.85 -78.97
C ASP A 620 -12.31 -12.80 -80.34
N ASP A 621 -12.89 -13.43 -81.35
CA ASP A 621 -12.27 -13.85 -82.62
C ASP A 621 -11.85 -12.67 -83.55
N GLN A 622 -11.97 -11.41 -83.09
CA GLN A 622 -11.44 -10.23 -83.81
C GLN A 622 -10.61 -9.23 -82.97
N SER A 623 -10.04 -9.64 -81.84
CA SER A 623 -9.25 -8.74 -80.97
C SER A 623 -7.74 -8.59 -81.28
N ALA A 624 -7.26 -8.92 -82.49
CA ALA A 624 -5.84 -8.74 -82.85
C ALA A 624 -5.48 -7.26 -83.22
N PRO A 625 -4.31 -6.73 -82.81
CA PRO A 625 -3.96 -5.31 -82.92
C PRO A 625 -3.60 -4.87 -84.35
N LYS A 626 -4.01 -3.64 -84.72
CA LYS A 626 -3.53 -2.95 -85.94
C LYS A 626 -2.01 -2.79 -85.86
N ALA A 627 -1.29 -3.41 -86.79
CA ALA A 627 0.13 -3.16 -87.01
C ALA A 627 0.39 -1.68 -87.32
N GLU A 628 1.34 -1.09 -86.58
CA GLU A 628 2.00 0.18 -86.90
C GLU A 628 2.60 0.13 -88.30
N LYS A 629 2.30 1.15 -89.11
CA LYS A 629 3.09 1.50 -90.29
C LYS A 629 4.21 2.42 -89.83
N GLU A 630 5.44 1.93 -89.85
CA GLU A 630 6.65 2.77 -89.82
C GLU A 630 6.68 3.69 -91.06
N LEU A 631 7.02 4.95 -90.81
CA LEU A 631 7.72 5.84 -91.72
C LEU A 631 8.77 6.59 -90.91
#